data_AF-A0A6J4MZN6-F1
#
_entry.id   AF-A0A6J4MZN6-F1
#
_cell.length_a   1.000
_cell.length_b   1.000
_cell.length_c   1.000
_cell.angle_alpha   90.00
_cell.angle_beta   90.00
_cell.angle_gamma   90.00
#
_symmetry.space_group_name_H-M   'P 1'
#
loop_
_entity.id
_entity.type
_entity.pdbx_description
1 polymer ?
#
loop_
_entity_poly.entity_id
_entity_poly.type
_entity_poly.pdbx_seq_one_letter_code
_entity_poly.pdbx_strand_id
1 'polypeptide(L)'
;MRVGVVCPYSFDTPGGVQNHVLGLAAHLRTQGHDPFILAPGDLDDADPWQAQFRSSFTSAGSAIAVPYNGSVARVNFGPLSAARVRRWLRQGDFDLVHIHEPITPSIAVLALWASEAPVVATFHTATPRSRTMQLAGGTMRASIE
;
A
#
# COMPACT_ATOMS: atom_id res chain seq x y z
N MET A 1 11.64 10.57 9.80
CA MET A 1 11.73 9.19 9.26
C MET A 1 11.20 9.19 7.84
N ARG A 2 11.76 8.37 6.97
CA ARG A 2 11.25 8.07 5.64
C ARG A 2 10.29 6.90 5.73
N VAL A 3 9.01 7.14 5.46
CA VAL A 3 7.94 6.15 5.63
C VAL A 3 7.40 5.74 4.26
N GLY A 4 7.58 4.49 3.88
CA GLY A 4 6.95 3.94 2.68
C GLY A 4 5.51 3.55 2.98
N VAL A 5 4.53 4.14 2.32
CA VAL A 5 3.10 3.84 2.48
C VAL A 5 2.58 3.14 1.23
N VAL A 6 2.06 1.92 1.38
CA VAL A 6 1.61 1.10 0.24
C VAL A 6 0.08 0.97 0.25
N CYS A 7 -0.57 1.51 -0.78
CA CYS A 7 -2.00 1.38 -1.02
C CYS A 7 -2.25 0.29 -2.07
N PRO A 8 -3.08 -0.74 -1.81
CA PRO A 8 -3.32 -1.81 -2.78
C PRO A 8 -4.25 -1.38 -3.93
N TYR A 9 -4.95 -0.26 -3.80
CA TYR A 9 -6.03 0.15 -4.70
C TYR A 9 -5.66 1.32 -5.60
N SER A 10 -6.15 1.28 -6.84
CA SER A 10 -5.91 2.32 -7.84
C SER A 10 -6.40 3.69 -7.40
N PHE A 11 -5.60 4.72 -7.66
CA PHE A 11 -6.00 6.12 -7.48
C PHE A 11 -6.87 6.65 -8.64
N ASP A 12 -7.00 5.90 -9.74
CA ASP A 12 -7.94 6.23 -10.84
C ASP A 12 -9.42 6.16 -10.42
N THR A 13 -9.72 5.69 -9.21
CA THR A 13 -11.07 5.65 -8.67
C THR A 13 -11.03 6.06 -7.20
N PRO A 14 -11.92 6.96 -6.76
CA PRO A 14 -11.98 7.35 -5.35
C PRO A 14 -12.36 6.17 -4.45
N GLY A 15 -11.80 6.14 -3.25
CA GLY A 15 -12.09 5.12 -2.25
C GLY A 15 -11.58 5.48 -0.85
N GLY A 16 -12.13 4.80 0.15
CA GLY A 16 -11.85 5.11 1.56
C GLY A 16 -10.39 4.87 1.95
N VAL A 17 -9.75 3.84 1.41
CA VAL A 17 -8.35 3.52 1.72
C VAL A 17 -7.40 4.49 1.04
N GLN A 18 -7.68 4.91 -0.20
CA GLN A 18 -6.92 5.95 -0.89
C GLN A 18 -6.94 7.26 -0.07
N ASN A 19 -8.13 7.70 0.34
CA ASN A 19 -8.28 8.89 1.17
C ASN A 19 -7.60 8.74 2.53
N HIS A 20 -7.70 7.57 3.15
CA HIS A 20 -7.01 7.28 4.41
C HIS A 20 -5.49 7.38 4.25
N VAL A 21 -4.91 6.81 3.19
CA VAL A 21 -3.48 6.85 2.89
C VAL A 21 -3.01 8.30 2.69
N LEU A 22 -3.74 9.10 1.93
CA LEU A 22 -3.42 10.52 1.75
C LEU A 22 -3.50 11.30 3.06
N GLY A 23 -4.55 11.08 3.85
CA GLY A 23 -4.72 11.74 5.16
C GLY A 23 -3.61 11.37 6.14
N LEU A 24 -3.23 10.08 6.18
CA LEU A 24 -2.11 9.60 6.99
C LEU A 24 -0.79 10.24 6.53
N ALA A 25 -0.53 10.28 5.23
CA ALA A 25 0.66 10.92 4.68
C ALA A 25 0.70 12.42 5.01
N ALA A 26 -0.41 13.13 4.88
CA ALA A 26 -0.50 14.53 5.32
C ALA A 26 -0.14 14.67 6.80
N HIS A 27 -0.72 13.81 7.66
CA HIS A 27 -0.46 13.86 9.09
C HIS A 27 1.01 13.57 9.42
N LEU A 28 1.61 12.53 8.82
CA LEU A 28 3.03 12.20 8.99
C LEU A 28 3.95 13.38 8.63
N ARG A 29 3.63 14.13 7.56
CA ARG A 29 4.36 15.36 7.21
C ARG A 29 4.28 16.42 8.31
N THR A 30 3.11 16.60 8.93
CA THR A 30 2.97 17.56 10.05
C THR A 30 3.77 17.14 11.29
N GLN A 31 4.05 15.84 11.44
CA GLN A 31 4.89 15.30 12.51
C GLN A 31 6.39 15.29 12.16
N GLY A 32 6.81 15.87 11.03
CA GLY A 32 8.22 15.92 10.63
C GLY A 32 8.75 14.60 10.05
N HIS A 33 7.87 13.80 9.46
CA HIS A 33 8.23 12.59 8.72
C HIS A 33 8.03 12.79 7.21
N ASP A 34 8.72 11.97 6.42
CA ASP A 34 8.73 12.01 4.95
C ASP A 34 7.99 10.78 4.40
N PRO A 35 6.67 10.85 4.16
CA PRO A 35 5.91 9.75 3.59
C PRO A 35 6.04 9.70 2.07
N PHE A 36 6.31 8.51 1.56
CA PHE A 36 6.33 8.18 0.14
C PHE A 36 5.24 7.15 -0.13
N ILE A 37 4.39 7.38 -1.12
CA ILE A 37 3.23 6.56 -1.42
C ILE A 37 3.51 5.69 -2.65
N LEU A 38 3.25 4.40 -2.55
CA LEU A 38 3.19 3.48 -3.70
C LEU A 38 1.75 2.97 -3.88
N ALA A 39 1.18 3.18 -5.05
CA ALA A 39 -0.17 2.72 -5.37
C ALA A 39 -0.34 2.42 -6.87
N PRO A 40 -1.31 1.60 -7.29
CA PRO A 40 -1.73 1.53 -8.68
C PRO A 40 -2.37 2.86 -9.15
N GLY A 41 -2.41 3.06 -10.46
CA GLY A 41 -2.99 4.26 -11.06
C GLY A 41 -2.15 5.51 -10.81
N ASP A 42 -2.74 6.67 -11.08
CA ASP A 42 -2.09 7.97 -10.93
C ASP A 42 -2.94 8.92 -10.07
N LEU A 43 -2.27 9.93 -9.50
CA LEU A 43 -2.94 11.02 -8.81
C LEU A 43 -3.70 11.90 -9.81
N ASP A 44 -4.81 12.48 -9.38
CA ASP A 44 -5.48 13.55 -10.12
C ASP A 44 -4.77 14.89 -9.85
N ASP A 45 -3.95 15.34 -10.81
CA ASP A 45 -3.22 16.62 -10.71
C ASP A 45 -4.15 17.84 -10.68
N ALA A 46 -5.43 17.71 -11.07
CA ALA A 46 -6.42 18.78 -10.96
C ALA A 46 -7.01 18.90 -9.55
N ASP A 47 -6.88 17.86 -8.72
CA ASP A 47 -7.30 17.86 -7.32
C ASP A 47 -6.16 18.41 -6.44
N PRO A 48 -6.29 19.62 -5.84
CA PRO A 48 -5.24 20.20 -5.00
C PRO A 48 -4.86 19.33 -3.81
N TRP A 49 -5.82 18.52 -3.31
CA TRP A 49 -5.55 17.59 -2.22
C TRP A 49 -4.61 16.47 -2.63
N GLN A 50 -4.68 16.00 -3.88
CA GLN A 50 -3.78 14.97 -4.40
C GLN A 50 -2.47 15.57 -4.93
N ALA A 51 -2.54 16.70 -5.62
CA ALA A 51 -1.39 17.36 -6.23
C ALA A 51 -0.23 17.63 -5.25
N GLN A 52 -0.53 17.88 -3.97
CA GLN A 52 0.50 18.10 -2.94
C GLN A 52 1.42 16.88 -2.67
N PHE A 53 1.04 15.69 -3.13
CA PHE A 53 1.80 14.45 -2.98
C PHE A 53 2.55 14.06 -4.25
N ARG A 54 2.49 14.87 -5.31
CA ARG A 54 3.05 14.54 -6.63
C ARG A 54 4.53 14.16 -6.60
N SER A 55 5.31 14.79 -5.72
CA SER A 55 6.73 14.53 -5.55
C SER A 55 7.05 13.29 -4.71
N SER A 56 6.08 12.79 -3.93
CA SER A 56 6.26 11.63 -3.06
C SER A 56 5.36 10.44 -3.42
N PHE A 57 4.61 10.53 -4.52
CA PHE A 57 3.80 9.44 -5.06
C PHE A 57 4.53 8.70 -6.18
N THR A 58 4.48 7.38 -6.16
CA THR A 58 4.99 6.51 -7.22
C THR A 58 3.86 5.59 -7.69
N SER A 59 3.59 5.63 -9.00
CA SER A 59 2.66 4.67 -9.61
C SER A 59 3.30 3.29 -9.74
N ALA A 60 2.58 2.25 -9.31
CA ALA A 60 2.89 0.86 -9.62
C ALA A 60 2.38 0.45 -11.01
N GLY A 61 1.73 1.37 -11.75
CA GLY A 61 1.10 1.18 -13.05
C GLY A 61 -0.39 0.85 -12.96
N SER A 62 -1.00 0.58 -14.12
CA SER A 62 -2.45 0.34 -14.26
C SER A 62 -2.95 -0.84 -13.45
N ALA A 63 -4.14 -0.69 -12.88
CA ALA A 63 -4.82 -1.73 -12.11
C ALA A 63 -5.75 -2.60 -12.96
N ILE A 64 -6.01 -3.81 -12.49
CA ILE A 64 -7.05 -4.71 -13.00
C ILE A 64 -8.22 -4.77 -12.03
N ALA A 65 -9.44 -4.87 -12.59
CA ALA A 65 -10.66 -5.03 -11.81
C ALA A 65 -10.81 -6.48 -11.33
N VAL A 66 -10.90 -6.67 -10.02
CA VAL A 66 -11.04 -7.97 -9.35
C VAL A 66 -12.27 -7.92 -8.43
N PRO A 67 -13.25 -8.83 -8.59
CA PRO A 67 -14.38 -8.93 -7.67
C PRO A 67 -13.91 -9.26 -6.24
N TYR A 68 -14.40 -8.52 -5.25
CA TYR A 68 -14.06 -8.74 -3.84
C TYR A 68 -15.22 -8.33 -2.92
N ASN A 69 -15.72 -9.27 -2.11
CA ASN A 69 -16.76 -9.04 -1.10
C ASN A 69 -18.00 -8.26 -1.61
N GLY A 70 -18.48 -8.58 -2.82
CA GLY A 70 -19.63 -7.89 -3.43
C GLY A 70 -19.30 -6.53 -4.05
N SER A 71 -18.03 -6.12 -4.07
CA SER A 71 -17.50 -4.93 -4.73
C SER A 71 -16.48 -5.30 -5.82
N VAL A 72 -15.95 -4.29 -6.52
CA VAL A 72 -14.84 -4.45 -7.47
C VAL A 72 -13.63 -3.68 -6.96
N ALA A 73 -12.59 -4.40 -6.57
CA ALA A 73 -11.30 -3.81 -6.23
C ALA A 73 -10.46 -3.63 -7.50
N ARG A 74 -9.81 -2.46 -7.64
CA ARG A 74 -8.84 -2.22 -8.72
C ARG A 74 -7.44 -2.34 -8.17
N VAL A 75 -6.78 -3.47 -8.42
CA VAL A 75 -5.47 -3.83 -7.82
C VAL A 75 -4.42 -4.10 -8.89
N ASN A 76 -3.15 -4.10 -8.50
CA ASN A 76 -2.04 -4.45 -9.38
C ASN A 76 -1.26 -5.65 -8.81
N PHE A 77 -0.98 -6.67 -9.62
CA PHE A 77 -0.27 -7.86 -9.20
C PHE A 77 0.41 -8.56 -10.39
N GLY A 78 1.54 -9.23 -10.15
CA GLY A 78 2.29 -9.97 -11.17
C GLY A 78 3.77 -9.57 -11.26
N PRO A 79 4.55 -10.17 -12.17
CA PRO A 79 6.00 -9.97 -12.25
C PRO A 79 6.43 -8.52 -12.46
N LEU A 80 5.70 -7.77 -13.30
CA LEU A 80 5.99 -6.36 -13.56
C LEU A 80 5.72 -5.49 -12.32
N SER A 81 4.58 -5.71 -11.65
CA SER A 81 4.25 -5.03 -10.40
C SER A 81 5.27 -5.36 -9.30
N ALA A 82 5.71 -6.62 -9.21
CA ALA A 82 6.75 -7.04 -8.28
C ALA A 82 8.10 -6.37 -8.55
N ALA A 83 8.49 -6.22 -9.82
CA ALA A 83 9.70 -5.50 -10.20
C ALA A 83 9.64 -4.01 -9.82
N ARG A 84 8.48 -3.36 -10.02
CA ARG A 84 8.26 -1.96 -9.62
C ARG A 84 8.29 -1.79 -8.11
N VAL A 85 7.62 -2.67 -7.36
CA VAL A 85 7.63 -2.68 -5.88
C VAL A 85 9.06 -2.82 -5.36
N ARG A 86 9.83 -3.81 -5.85
CA ARG A 86 11.23 -4.00 -5.44
C ARG A 86 12.11 -2.80 -5.75
N ARG A 87 11.92 -2.18 -6.92
CA ARG A 87 12.66 -0.96 -7.29
C ARG A 87 12.33 0.18 -6.33
N TRP A 88 11.05 0.38 -6.04
CA TRP A 88 10.59 1.44 -5.15
C TRP A 88 11.12 1.26 -3.72
N LEU A 89 11.04 0.04 -3.17
CA LEU A 89 11.59 -0.29 -1.86
C LEU A 89 13.10 -0.02 -1.79
N ARG A 90 13.87 -0.49 -2.78
CA ARG A 90 15.33 -0.30 -2.83
C ARG A 90 15.75 1.16 -3.01
N GLN A 91 14.94 1.98 -3.66
CA GLN A 91 15.22 3.41 -3.87
C GLN A 91 14.70 4.30 -2.74
N GLY A 92 13.80 3.75 -1.92
CA GLY A 92 13.08 4.48 -0.89
C GLY A 92 13.92 4.80 0.33
N ASP A 93 14.89 3.94 0.69
CA ASP A 93 15.65 3.97 1.94
C ASP A 93 14.70 4.22 3.13
N PHE A 94 13.66 3.38 3.24
CA PHE A 94 12.59 3.57 4.23
C PHE A 94 12.99 3.06 5.61
N ASP A 95 12.74 3.87 6.63
CA ASP A 95 12.86 3.46 8.04
C ASP A 95 11.72 2.51 8.44
N LEU A 96 10.58 2.62 7.76
CA LEU A 96 9.36 1.85 7.99
C LEU A 96 8.56 1.72 6.70
N VAL A 97 7.98 0.54 6.44
CA VAL A 97 6.98 0.34 5.38
C VAL A 97 5.61 0.04 6.01
N HIS A 98 4.65 0.93 5.79
CA HIS A 98 3.27 0.78 6.23
C HIS A 98 2.38 0.32 5.06
N ILE A 99 1.87 -0.90 5.18
CA ILE A 99 1.08 -1.56 4.14
C ILE A 99 -0.40 -1.57 4.53
N HIS A 100 -1.27 -1.24 3.57
CA HIS A 100 -2.71 -1.33 3.76
C HIS A 100 -3.29 -2.56 3.04
N GLU A 101 -4.18 -3.27 3.74
CA GLU A 101 -4.96 -4.42 3.27
C GLU A 101 -4.19 -5.48 2.45
N PRO A 102 -3.15 -6.13 3.01
CA PRO A 102 -2.43 -7.21 2.34
C PRO A 102 -3.21 -8.55 2.39
N ILE A 103 -4.50 -8.54 2.02
CA ILE A 103 -5.40 -9.71 2.11
C ILE A 103 -5.47 -10.47 0.78
N THR A 104 -5.48 -9.74 -0.33
CA THR A 104 -5.58 -10.30 -1.69
C THR A 104 -4.30 -10.08 -2.48
N PRO A 105 -4.03 -10.88 -3.53
CA PRO A 105 -2.93 -10.64 -4.46
C PRO A 105 -2.94 -9.19 -4.96
N SER A 106 -1.98 -8.41 -4.50
CA SER A 106 -1.88 -6.97 -4.73
C SER A 106 -0.43 -6.51 -4.48
N ILE A 107 -0.13 -5.25 -4.81
CA ILE A 107 1.17 -4.66 -4.48
C ILE A 107 1.45 -4.59 -2.98
N ALA A 108 0.41 -4.58 -2.15
CA ALA A 108 0.55 -4.64 -0.69
C ALA A 108 1.20 -5.97 -0.26
N VAL A 109 0.74 -7.10 -0.80
CA VAL A 109 1.34 -8.42 -0.53
C VAL A 109 2.75 -8.52 -1.14
N LEU A 110 2.95 -7.97 -2.35
CA LEU A 110 4.27 -7.94 -2.97
C LEU A 110 5.27 -7.11 -2.17
N ALA A 111 4.83 -5.98 -1.59
CA ALA A 111 5.66 -5.15 -0.73
C ALA A 111 5.98 -5.85 0.58
N LEU A 112 5.00 -6.54 1.17
CA LEU A 112 5.19 -7.34 2.38
C LEU A 112 6.27 -8.42 2.17
N TRP A 113 6.24 -9.12 1.04
CA TRP A 113 7.22 -10.16 0.71
C TRP A 113 8.62 -9.63 0.33
N ALA A 114 8.71 -8.37 -0.09
CA ALA A 114 9.95 -7.80 -0.61
C ALA A 114 10.60 -6.77 0.32
N SER A 115 9.94 -6.37 1.41
CA SER A 115 10.45 -5.37 2.34
C SER A 115 11.53 -5.96 3.24
N GLU A 116 12.67 -5.28 3.31
CA GLU A 116 13.74 -5.55 4.28
C GLU A 116 13.66 -4.60 5.49
N ALA A 117 12.91 -3.50 5.36
CA ALA A 117 12.62 -2.57 6.44
C ALA A 117 11.48 -3.08 7.34
N PRO A 118 11.40 -2.61 8.60
CA PRO A 118 10.27 -2.92 9.49
C PRO A 118 8.92 -2.65 8.82
N VAL A 119 7.98 -3.59 8.97
CA VAL A 119 6.66 -3.52 8.33
C VAL A 119 5.55 -3.35 9.34
N VAL A 120 4.66 -2.38 9.11
CA VAL A 120 3.37 -2.25 9.79
C VAL A 120 2.26 -2.54 8.78
N ALA A 121 1.25 -3.32 9.19
CA ALA A 121 0.12 -3.62 8.33
C ALA A 121 -1.20 -3.16 8.97
N THR A 122 -2.03 -2.47 8.18
CA THR A 122 -3.39 -2.08 8.58
C THR A 122 -4.42 -2.82 7.74
N PHE A 123 -5.42 -3.39 8.40
CA PHE A 123 -6.55 -4.07 7.78
C PHE A 123 -7.81 -3.22 8.01
N HIS A 124 -8.41 -2.69 6.95
CA HIS A 124 -9.54 -1.75 7.05
C HIS A 124 -10.89 -2.43 7.21
N THR A 125 -10.95 -3.75 7.02
CA THR A 125 -12.14 -4.55 7.26
C THR A 125 -12.02 -5.33 8.57
N ALA A 126 -13.01 -5.17 9.45
CA ALA A 126 -13.24 -6.12 10.53
C ALA A 126 -13.77 -7.41 9.91
N THR A 127 -12.91 -8.34 9.49
CA THR A 127 -13.39 -9.66 9.08
C THR A 127 -13.80 -10.41 10.35
N PRO A 128 -15.10 -10.61 10.65
CA PRO A 128 -15.50 -11.36 11.83
C PRO A 128 -15.21 -12.83 11.51
N ARG A 129 -14.07 -13.34 11.97
CA ARG A 129 -13.63 -14.76 11.86
C ARG A 129 -13.04 -15.20 10.50
N SER A 130 -12.08 -14.47 9.95
CA SER A 130 -11.21 -15.08 8.94
C SER A 130 -10.24 -16.08 9.59
N ARG A 131 -10.49 -17.39 9.43
CA ARG A 131 -9.54 -18.46 9.82
C ARG A 131 -8.17 -18.30 9.13
N THR A 132 -8.14 -17.71 7.94
CA THR A 132 -6.91 -17.41 7.18
C THR A 132 -6.03 -16.40 7.90
N MET A 133 -6.62 -15.40 8.57
CA MET A 133 -5.86 -14.38 9.32
C MET A 133 -5.30 -14.95 10.64
N GLN A 134 -5.99 -15.93 11.25
CA GLN A 134 -5.49 -16.67 12.42
C GLN A 134 -4.30 -17.57 12.08
N LEU A 135 -4.28 -18.15 10.87
CA LEU A 135 -3.16 -18.96 10.39
C LEU A 135 -1.97 -18.10 9.93
N ALA A 136 -2.22 -16.95 9.29
CA ALA A 136 -1.18 -16.02 8.86
C ALA A 136 -0.38 -15.41 10.03
N GLY A 137 -1.03 -15.23 11.20
CA GLY A 137 -0.33 -14.80 12.42
C GLY A 137 0.68 -15.83 12.94
N GLY A 138 0.48 -17.13 12.65
CA GLY A 138 1.42 -18.19 12.99
C GLY A 138 2.61 -18.28 12.04
N THR A 139 2.40 -18.10 10.73
CA THR A 139 3.46 -18.18 9.72
C THR A 139 4.29 -16.91 9.59
N MET A 140 3.73 -15.72 9.79
CA MET A 140 4.51 -14.47 9.73
C MET A 140 5.50 -14.32 10.90
N ARG A 141 5.28 -15.01 12.03
CA ARG A 141 6.18 -15.00 13.18
C ARG A 141 7.44 -15.84 12.94
N ALA A 142 7.37 -16.84 12.07
CA ALA A 142 8.49 -17.71 11.71
C ALA A 142 9.42 -17.11 10.64
N SER A 143 9.10 -15.92 10.10
CA SER A 143 9.95 -15.21 9.12
C SER A 143 10.67 -14.00 9.73
N ILE A 144 10.56 -13.81 11.05
CA ILE A 144 11.16 -12.70 11.82
C ILE A 144 12.20 -13.22 12.84
N GLU A 145 12.38 -14.54 12.95
CA GLU A 145 13.53 -15.19 13.61
C GLU A 145 14.50 -15.74 12.55
#